data_AF-A0A7G5LIW2-F1
#
_entry.id   AF-A0A7G5LIW2-F1
#
_cell.length_a   1.000
_cell.length_b   1.000
_cell.length_c   1.000
_cell.angle_alpha   90.00
_cell.angle_beta   90.00
_cell.angle_gamma   90.00
#
_symmetry.space_group_name_H-M   'P 1'
#
loop_
_entity.id
_entity.type
_entity.pdbx_description
1 polymer ?
#
loop_
_entity_poly.entity_id
_entity_poly.type
_entity_poly.pdbx_seq_one_letter_code
_entity_poly.pdbx_strand_id
1 'polypeptide(L)'
;MARISAWGVPGIPEIIKGDDLVALIGKALIEQAIAEPDCAVQPGDILVVTSKIVSKAEGMQVPAQDREKAIAEDTVRIVAERIHPGGVTRIVETRQGLVMAAAGIDMSNVPEGIALRLPTDPDASARALCAGLRERFGFDLGLIITDTIGRPWRVGQTDQAIGAAGLQLTDDLRGANDANGRPLHVTQAVIADEIAGAADLVKGKTTNIPVAVVRGLGHFVRDLDAPGARTLTRTGDDDMFRFGSAEAYRLGYQAALAEQNTPPRPRRRAGSAEPDAAASQSPPKAENRSSSHKGNAL
;
A
#
# COMPACT_ATOMS: atom_id res chain seq x y z
N MET A 1 1.33 21.05 -24.20
CA MET A 1 0.21 20.10 -23.99
C MET A 1 0.71 18.99 -23.10
N ALA A 2 0.02 18.70 -21.99
CA ALA A 2 0.30 17.51 -21.20
C ALA A 2 -0.35 16.30 -21.90
N ARG A 3 0.45 15.30 -22.28
CA ARG A 3 -0.03 14.07 -22.91
C ARG A 3 0.49 12.89 -22.08
N ILE A 4 -0.42 11.97 -21.77
CA ILE A 4 -0.12 10.67 -21.18
C ILE A 4 -0.47 9.57 -22.19
N SER A 5 0.31 8.49 -22.20
CA SER A 5 0.02 7.27 -22.96
C SER A 5 0.29 6.05 -22.10
N ALA A 6 -0.51 4.99 -22.27
CA ALA A 6 -0.35 3.71 -21.59
C ALA A 6 -0.51 2.57 -22.60
N TRP A 7 0.30 1.53 -22.46
CA TRP A 7 0.20 0.30 -23.26
C TRP A 7 0.62 -0.92 -22.44
N GLY A 8 0.04 -2.07 -22.76
CA GLY A 8 0.41 -3.36 -22.17
C GLY A 8 1.71 -3.92 -22.76
N VAL A 9 2.44 -4.70 -21.97
CA VAL A 9 3.65 -5.41 -22.39
C VAL A 9 3.30 -6.90 -22.59
N PRO A 10 3.09 -7.34 -23.85
CA PRO A 10 2.79 -8.73 -24.15
C PRO A 10 4.04 -9.61 -24.10
N GLY A 11 3.88 -10.92 -24.23
CA GLY A 11 4.99 -11.86 -24.39
C GLY A 11 5.70 -12.28 -23.10
N ILE A 12 5.25 -11.79 -21.94
CA ILE A 12 5.71 -12.29 -20.63
C ILE A 12 5.09 -13.69 -20.41
N PRO A 13 5.91 -14.74 -20.17
CA PRO A 13 5.39 -16.09 -19.96
C PRO A 13 4.65 -16.22 -18.62
N GLU A 14 3.99 -17.36 -18.43
CA GLU A 14 3.45 -17.71 -17.11
C GLU A 14 4.61 -17.84 -16.10
N ILE A 15 4.49 -17.12 -14.98
CA ILE A 15 5.55 -17.00 -13.98
C ILE A 15 5.46 -18.13 -12.96
N ILE A 16 6.61 -18.73 -12.68
CA ILE A 16 6.77 -19.73 -11.63
C ILE A 16 7.71 -19.22 -10.52
N LYS A 17 7.72 -19.96 -9.41
CA LYS A 17 8.57 -19.65 -8.26
C LYS A 17 10.03 -19.61 -8.67
N GLY A 18 10.71 -18.51 -8.32
CA GLY A 18 12.14 -18.31 -8.55
C GLY A 18 12.49 -17.69 -9.91
N ASP A 19 11.50 -17.38 -10.75
CA ASP A 19 11.75 -16.69 -12.01
C ASP A 19 12.35 -15.29 -11.79
N ASP A 20 13.32 -14.94 -12.64
CA ASP A 20 13.92 -13.61 -12.67
C ASP A 20 13.02 -12.63 -13.44
N LEU A 21 12.25 -11.84 -12.70
CA LEU A 21 11.34 -10.84 -13.27
C LEU A 21 12.07 -9.72 -14.00
N VAL A 22 13.30 -9.34 -13.60
CA VAL A 22 14.09 -8.33 -14.31
C VAL A 22 14.45 -8.87 -15.70
N ALA A 23 14.90 -10.12 -15.77
CA ALA A 23 15.23 -10.79 -17.02
C ALA A 23 14.02 -10.93 -17.94
N LEU A 24 12.89 -11.41 -17.41
CA LEU A 24 11.69 -11.68 -18.20
C LEU A 24 11.00 -10.41 -18.68
N ILE A 25 10.77 -9.44 -17.79
CA ILE A 25 10.13 -8.17 -18.15
C ILE A 25 11.02 -7.40 -19.13
N GLY A 26 12.33 -7.28 -18.85
CA GLY A 26 13.22 -6.57 -19.75
C GLY A 26 13.35 -7.24 -21.13
N LYS A 27 13.23 -8.56 -21.22
CA LYS A 27 13.18 -9.27 -22.52
C LYS A 27 11.92 -8.90 -23.29
N ALA A 28 10.75 -8.98 -22.65
CA ALA A 28 9.47 -8.65 -23.28
C ALA A 28 9.42 -7.19 -23.77
N LEU A 29 9.98 -6.26 -23.00
CA LEU A 29 10.10 -4.85 -23.38
C LEU A 29 10.98 -4.66 -24.63
N ILE A 30 12.11 -5.36 -24.72
CA ILE A 30 12.99 -5.32 -25.89
C ILE A 30 12.30 -5.92 -27.12
N GLU A 31 11.64 -7.07 -26.97
CA GLU A 31 10.91 -7.71 -28.07
C GLU A 31 9.75 -6.85 -28.58
N GLN A 32 9.00 -6.21 -27.67
CA GLN A 32 7.96 -5.26 -28.03
C GLN A 32 8.54 -4.04 -28.77
N ALA A 33 9.67 -3.50 -28.30
CA ALA A 33 10.33 -2.37 -28.97
C ALA A 33 10.78 -2.69 -30.41
N ILE A 34 11.15 -3.94 -30.69
CA ILE A 34 11.51 -4.38 -32.04
C ILE A 34 10.28 -4.43 -32.95
N ALA A 35 9.14 -4.91 -32.44
CA ALA A 35 7.90 -5.01 -33.20
C ALA A 35 7.20 -3.66 -33.37
N GLU A 36 7.23 -2.83 -32.32
CA GLU A 36 6.57 -1.53 -32.20
C GLU A 36 7.55 -0.49 -31.63
N PRO A 37 8.37 0.16 -32.47
CA PRO A 37 9.42 1.08 -32.00
C PRO A 37 8.92 2.24 -31.13
N ASP A 38 7.69 2.70 -31.32
CA ASP A 38 7.09 3.76 -30.50
C ASP A 38 6.84 3.31 -29.04
N CYS A 39 6.72 2.01 -28.82
CA CYS A 39 6.55 1.36 -27.53
C CYS A 39 7.89 1.05 -26.83
N ALA A 40 9.04 1.37 -27.44
CA ALA A 40 10.34 1.22 -26.81
C ALA A 40 10.42 2.08 -25.54
N VAL A 41 10.82 1.47 -24.42
CA VAL A 41 10.85 2.12 -23.10
C VAL A 41 11.90 3.24 -23.07
N GLN A 42 11.61 4.32 -22.37
CA GLN A 42 12.38 5.56 -22.36
C GLN A 42 12.63 6.07 -20.94
N PRO A 43 13.64 6.94 -20.73
CA PRO A 43 13.84 7.62 -19.47
C PRO A 43 12.57 8.34 -19.00
N GLY A 44 12.23 8.17 -17.73
CA GLY A 44 11.04 8.76 -17.13
C GLY A 44 9.74 7.96 -17.36
N ASP A 45 9.77 6.83 -18.07
CA ASP A 45 8.63 5.92 -18.13
C ASP A 45 8.37 5.27 -16.76
N ILE A 46 7.13 4.84 -16.53
CA ILE A 46 6.71 4.18 -15.30
C ILE A 46 6.17 2.80 -15.66
N LEU A 47 6.79 1.76 -15.11
CA LEU A 47 6.32 0.38 -15.23
C LEU A 47 5.30 0.08 -14.15
N VAL A 48 4.16 -0.47 -14.57
CA VAL A 48 3.08 -0.87 -13.67
C VAL A 48 2.91 -2.38 -13.76
N VAL A 49 3.20 -3.06 -12.66
CA VAL A 49 3.33 -4.52 -12.58
C VAL A 49 2.25 -5.07 -11.65
N THR A 50 1.51 -6.09 -12.07
CA THR A 50 0.56 -6.73 -11.15
C THR A 50 1.29 -7.49 -10.03
N SER A 51 0.72 -7.44 -8.83
CA SER A 51 1.08 -8.22 -7.65
C SER A 51 1.25 -9.70 -7.97
N LYS A 52 0.40 -10.25 -8.86
CA LYS A 52 0.32 -11.68 -9.15
C LYS A 52 1.64 -12.27 -9.63
N ILE A 53 2.33 -11.60 -10.58
CA ILE A 53 3.60 -12.14 -11.08
C ILE A 53 4.73 -12.03 -10.04
N VAL A 54 4.68 -10.99 -9.20
CA VAL A 54 5.61 -10.81 -8.09
C VAL A 54 5.40 -11.90 -7.04
N SER A 55 4.16 -12.12 -6.61
CA SER A 55 3.76 -13.20 -5.71
C SER A 55 4.14 -14.59 -6.24
N LYS A 56 3.95 -14.85 -7.54
CA LYS A 56 4.33 -16.14 -8.16
C LYS A 56 5.85 -16.34 -8.10
N ALA A 57 6.64 -15.35 -8.51
CA ALA A 57 8.09 -15.39 -8.46
C ALA A 57 8.61 -15.58 -7.02
N GLU A 58 8.01 -14.92 -6.04
CA GLU A 58 8.36 -15.04 -4.61
C GLU A 58 7.88 -16.35 -3.97
N GLY A 59 7.05 -17.14 -4.66
CA GLY A 59 6.56 -18.42 -4.15
C GLY A 59 5.43 -18.27 -3.12
N MET A 60 4.61 -17.24 -3.24
CA MET A 60 3.50 -16.91 -2.33
C MET A 60 2.23 -17.76 -2.56
N GLN A 61 2.37 -18.90 -3.25
CA GLN A 61 1.27 -19.83 -3.52
C GLN A 61 1.02 -20.73 -2.31
N VAL A 62 -0.25 -20.93 -1.97
CA VAL A 62 -0.71 -21.84 -0.91
C VAL A 62 -1.82 -22.75 -1.45
N PRO A 63 -2.04 -23.94 -0.87
CA PRO A 63 -3.19 -24.76 -1.21
C PRO A 63 -4.50 -23.99 -1.01
N ALA A 64 -5.46 -24.08 -1.93
CA ALA A 64 -6.73 -23.35 -1.85
C ALA A 64 -7.54 -23.72 -0.59
N GLN A 65 -7.43 -24.96 -0.12
CA GLN A 65 -8.03 -25.39 1.15
C GLN A 65 -7.48 -24.63 2.37
N ASP A 66 -6.26 -24.10 2.29
CA ASP A 66 -5.61 -23.33 3.34
C ASP A 66 -5.89 -21.82 3.22
N ARG A 67 -6.75 -21.39 2.29
CA ARG A 67 -7.04 -19.98 2.04
C ARG A 67 -7.50 -19.24 3.30
N GLU A 68 -8.47 -19.78 4.03
CA GLU A 68 -8.96 -19.13 5.25
C GLU A 68 -7.87 -19.04 6.33
N LYS A 69 -7.00 -20.05 6.42
CA LYS A 69 -5.84 -20.03 7.31
C LYS A 69 -4.86 -18.94 6.89
N ALA A 70 -4.54 -18.82 5.60
CA ALA A 70 -3.67 -17.77 5.09
C ALA A 70 -4.25 -16.36 5.32
N ILE A 71 -5.57 -16.18 5.15
CA ILE A 71 -6.27 -14.92 5.49
C ILE A 71 -6.08 -14.59 6.97
N ALA A 72 -6.34 -15.57 7.85
CA ALA A 72 -6.20 -15.37 9.29
C ALA A 72 -4.76 -15.07 9.69
N GLU A 73 -3.78 -15.72 9.06
CA GLU A 73 -2.37 -15.41 9.25
C GLU A 73 -2.09 -13.96 8.83
N ASP A 74 -2.44 -13.54 7.62
CA ASP A 74 -2.09 -12.21 7.13
C ASP A 74 -2.92 -11.06 7.68
N THR A 75 -3.96 -11.36 8.46
CA THR A 75 -4.81 -10.38 9.12
C THR A 75 -4.16 -9.84 10.39
N VAL A 76 -3.93 -8.52 10.44
CA VAL A 76 -3.59 -7.78 11.67
C VAL A 76 -4.85 -7.52 12.48
N ARG A 77 -5.92 -7.07 11.81
CA ARG A 77 -7.24 -6.86 12.42
C ARG A 77 -8.36 -6.96 11.39
N ILE A 78 -9.54 -7.32 11.86
CA ILE A 78 -10.76 -7.26 11.05
C ILE A 78 -11.29 -5.82 11.09
N VAL A 79 -11.49 -5.23 9.91
CA VAL A 79 -12.13 -3.91 9.75
C VAL A 79 -13.63 -4.08 9.67
N ALA A 80 -14.10 -4.98 8.79
CA ALA A 80 -15.52 -5.26 8.62
C ALA A 80 -15.75 -6.71 8.21
N GLU A 81 -16.82 -7.32 8.69
CA GLU A 81 -17.25 -8.67 8.34
C GLU A 81 -18.72 -8.67 7.93
N ARG A 82 -19.04 -9.31 6.81
CA ARG A 82 -20.42 -9.47 6.35
C ARG A 82 -20.67 -10.91 5.95
N ILE A 83 -21.67 -11.51 6.61
CA ILE A 83 -22.19 -12.84 6.27
C ILE A 83 -23.22 -12.67 5.17
N HIS A 84 -23.11 -13.48 4.13
CA HIS A 84 -24.07 -13.56 3.02
C HIS A 84 -24.27 -15.03 2.62
N PRO A 85 -25.28 -15.37 1.80
CA PRO A 85 -25.53 -16.77 1.41
C PRO A 85 -24.31 -17.48 0.80
N GLY A 86 -23.46 -16.74 0.08
CA GLY A 86 -22.22 -17.25 -0.51
C GLY A 86 -20.99 -17.31 0.42
N GLY A 87 -21.14 -17.11 1.72
CA GLY A 87 -20.03 -17.16 2.70
C GLY A 87 -19.83 -15.86 3.47
N VAL A 88 -18.60 -15.66 3.95
CA VAL A 88 -18.23 -14.49 4.78
C VAL A 88 -17.24 -13.63 4.00
N THR A 89 -17.60 -12.38 3.74
CA THR A 89 -16.66 -11.37 3.26
C THR A 89 -16.03 -10.66 4.44
N ARG A 90 -14.70 -10.61 4.48
CA ARG A 90 -13.93 -9.86 5.47
C ARG A 90 -13.08 -8.79 4.78
N ILE A 91 -13.20 -7.56 5.23
CA ILE A 91 -12.23 -6.50 4.99
C ILE A 91 -11.30 -6.47 6.20
N VAL A 92 -10.00 -6.56 5.95
CA VAL A 92 -8.99 -6.67 7.00
C VAL A 92 -7.85 -5.69 6.74
N GLU A 93 -7.14 -5.32 7.80
CA GLU A 93 -5.80 -4.75 7.68
C GLU A 93 -4.80 -5.90 7.55
N THR A 94 -3.96 -5.87 6.51
CA THR A 94 -2.94 -6.90 6.27
C THR A 94 -1.62 -6.56 6.96
N ARG A 95 -0.70 -7.52 7.05
CA ARG A 95 0.67 -7.28 7.55
C ARG A 95 1.47 -6.27 6.72
N GLN A 96 1.16 -6.15 5.44
CA GLN A 96 1.72 -5.11 4.55
C GLN A 96 1.18 -3.71 4.88
N GLY A 97 0.12 -3.62 5.68
CA GLY A 97 -0.57 -2.40 6.05
C GLY A 97 -1.80 -2.09 5.19
N LEU A 98 -2.14 -2.92 4.20
CA LEU A 98 -3.24 -2.66 3.27
C LEU A 98 -4.59 -2.93 3.94
N VAL A 99 -5.63 -2.15 3.60
CA VAL A 99 -7.00 -2.41 4.06
C VAL A 99 -7.85 -2.90 2.90
N MET A 100 -8.10 -4.20 2.84
CA MET A 100 -8.74 -4.83 1.68
C MET A 100 -9.48 -6.12 2.00
N ALA A 101 -10.26 -6.60 1.03
CA ALA A 101 -10.99 -7.85 1.16
C ALA A 101 -10.03 -9.06 1.18
N ALA A 102 -10.34 -10.05 2.02
CA ALA A 102 -9.64 -11.35 2.07
C ALA A 102 -8.10 -11.27 2.15
N ALA A 103 -7.57 -10.22 2.78
CA ALA A 103 -6.13 -9.94 2.86
C ALA A 103 -5.40 -9.89 1.50
N GLY A 104 -6.11 -9.65 0.40
CA GLY A 104 -5.56 -9.70 -0.96
C GLY A 104 -5.24 -11.11 -1.44
N ILE A 105 -5.72 -12.15 -0.75
CA ILE A 105 -5.56 -13.54 -1.20
C ILE A 105 -6.53 -13.84 -2.33
N ASP A 106 -5.95 -14.16 -3.48
CA ASP A 106 -6.66 -14.36 -4.75
C ASP A 106 -6.67 -15.83 -5.17
N MET A 107 -7.72 -16.26 -5.85
CA MET A 107 -7.84 -17.59 -6.49
C MET A 107 -8.06 -17.49 -8.00
N SER A 108 -8.06 -16.28 -8.55
CA SER A 108 -8.15 -16.02 -9.99
C SER A 108 -6.79 -16.05 -10.65
N ASN A 109 -6.75 -16.46 -11.93
CA ASN A 109 -5.53 -16.51 -12.75
C ASN A 109 -4.37 -17.29 -12.10
N VAL A 110 -4.72 -18.34 -11.35
CA VAL A 110 -3.83 -19.35 -10.76
C VAL A 110 -4.35 -20.75 -11.11
N PRO A 111 -3.49 -21.78 -11.07
CA PRO A 111 -3.93 -23.16 -11.26
C PRO A 111 -5.05 -23.56 -10.27
N GLU A 112 -5.89 -24.51 -10.69
CA GLU A 112 -6.92 -25.06 -9.82
C GLU A 112 -6.32 -25.63 -8.53
N GLY A 113 -6.98 -25.38 -7.40
CA GLY A 113 -6.50 -25.83 -6.09
C GLY A 113 -5.42 -24.96 -5.46
N ILE A 114 -5.07 -23.81 -6.06
CA ILE A 114 -4.12 -22.84 -5.51
C ILE A 114 -4.81 -21.52 -5.13
N ALA A 115 -4.33 -20.91 -4.05
CA ALA A 115 -4.57 -19.51 -3.73
C ALA A 115 -3.22 -18.77 -3.68
N LEU A 116 -3.24 -17.47 -3.96
CA LEU A 116 -2.05 -16.63 -4.05
C LEU A 116 -2.12 -15.52 -3.01
N ARG A 117 -1.12 -15.47 -2.13
CA ARG A 117 -0.94 -14.35 -1.19
C ARG A 117 -0.27 -13.18 -1.89
N LEU A 118 -0.40 -11.99 -1.33
CA LEU A 118 0.36 -10.81 -1.76
C LEU A 118 1.88 -11.02 -1.53
N PRO A 119 2.74 -10.24 -2.21
CA PRO A 119 4.16 -10.20 -1.89
C PRO A 119 4.39 -9.90 -0.40
N THR A 120 5.46 -10.42 0.17
CA THR A 120 5.71 -10.24 1.61
C THR A 120 6.01 -8.78 1.95
N ASP A 121 6.80 -8.12 1.11
CA ASP A 121 7.07 -6.68 1.16
C ASP A 121 7.04 -6.12 -0.27
N PRO A 122 5.87 -5.68 -0.77
CA PRO A 122 5.73 -5.20 -2.13
C PRO A 122 6.62 -3.97 -2.44
N ASP A 123 6.93 -3.13 -1.44
CA ASP A 123 7.84 -2.00 -1.63
C ASP A 123 9.29 -2.46 -1.84
N ALA A 124 9.73 -3.50 -1.11
CA ALA A 124 11.03 -4.11 -1.34
C ALA A 124 11.11 -4.79 -2.71
N SER A 125 10.08 -5.52 -3.11
CA SER A 125 10.00 -6.15 -4.44
C SER A 125 10.02 -5.09 -5.54
N ALA A 126 9.29 -3.98 -5.36
CA ALA A 126 9.30 -2.87 -6.30
C ALA A 126 10.69 -2.24 -6.44
N ARG A 127 11.39 -2.02 -5.31
CA ARG A 127 12.77 -1.48 -5.31
C ARG A 127 13.74 -2.39 -6.03
N ALA A 128 13.72 -3.69 -5.74
CA ALA A 128 14.61 -4.66 -6.39
C ALA A 128 14.38 -4.72 -7.90
N LEU A 129 13.11 -4.79 -8.32
CA LEU A 129 12.75 -4.84 -9.74
C LEU A 129 13.09 -3.53 -10.47
N CYS A 130 12.82 -2.38 -9.83
CA CYS A 130 13.14 -1.07 -10.39
C CYS A 130 14.66 -0.90 -10.56
N ALA A 131 15.45 -1.25 -9.54
CA ALA A 131 16.91 -1.20 -9.60
C ALA A 131 17.48 -2.05 -10.74
N GLY A 132 17.04 -3.32 -10.84
CA GLY A 132 17.52 -4.22 -11.89
C GLY A 132 17.13 -3.76 -13.30
N LEU A 133 15.93 -3.19 -13.49
CA LEU A 133 15.51 -2.65 -14.78
C LEU A 133 16.26 -1.35 -15.13
N ARG A 134 16.52 -0.47 -14.15
CA ARG A 134 17.35 0.73 -14.36
C ARG A 134 18.78 0.36 -14.75
N GLU A 135 19.38 -0.61 -14.07
CA GLU A 135 20.71 -1.13 -14.42
C GLU A 135 20.73 -1.70 -15.84
N ARG A 136 19.72 -2.51 -16.18
CA ARG A 136 19.61 -3.15 -17.49
C ARG A 136 19.45 -2.16 -18.65
N PHE A 137 18.66 -1.11 -18.48
CA PHE A 137 18.37 -0.13 -19.53
C PHE A 137 19.28 1.09 -19.52
N GLY A 138 20.01 1.34 -18.42
CA GLY A 138 20.95 2.45 -18.29
C GLY A 138 20.29 3.83 -18.11
N PHE A 139 19.04 3.87 -17.66
CA PHE A 139 18.32 5.12 -17.37
C PHE A 139 17.27 4.95 -16.27
N ASP A 140 16.82 6.07 -15.72
CA ASP A 140 15.82 6.10 -14.67
C ASP A 140 14.39 5.91 -15.17
N LEU A 141 13.68 5.03 -14.49
CA LEU A 141 12.26 4.74 -14.66
C LEU A 141 11.59 4.59 -13.29
N GLY A 142 10.27 4.80 -13.22
CA GLY A 142 9.47 4.52 -12.02
C GLY A 142 8.90 3.11 -12.06
N LEU A 143 8.57 2.54 -10.89
CA LEU A 143 7.89 1.26 -10.82
C LEU A 143 6.78 1.25 -9.77
N ILE A 144 5.62 0.72 -10.14
CA ILE A 144 4.47 0.50 -9.26
C ILE A 144 4.07 -0.97 -9.33
N ILE A 145 3.93 -1.62 -8.19
CA ILE A 145 3.25 -2.91 -8.06
C ILE A 145 1.80 -2.64 -7.67
N THR A 146 0.86 -3.19 -8.42
CA THR A 146 -0.58 -2.97 -8.23
C THR A 146 -1.33 -4.24 -7.86
N ASP A 147 -2.40 -4.08 -7.10
CA ASP A 147 -3.40 -5.13 -6.93
C ASP A 147 -4.81 -4.57 -7.10
N THR A 148 -5.76 -5.45 -7.40
CA THR A 148 -7.15 -5.06 -7.65
C THR A 148 -7.92 -4.95 -6.34
N ILE A 149 -8.36 -3.74 -6.00
CA ILE A 149 -9.01 -3.46 -4.71
C ILE A 149 -10.38 -2.81 -4.93
N GLY A 150 -11.37 -3.21 -4.12
CA GLY A 150 -12.62 -2.47 -3.97
C GLY A 150 -12.41 -1.16 -3.19
N ARG A 151 -13.42 -0.30 -3.14
CA ARG A 151 -13.36 0.93 -2.32
C ARG A 151 -14.74 1.32 -1.78
N PRO A 152 -14.80 1.94 -0.59
CA PRO A 152 -16.06 2.43 -0.04
C PRO A 152 -16.84 3.31 -1.02
N TRP A 153 -18.17 3.25 -0.91
CA TRP A 153 -19.14 4.12 -1.62
C TRP A 153 -19.20 3.97 -3.15
N ARG A 154 -18.46 3.03 -3.75
CA ARG A 154 -18.52 2.74 -5.19
C ARG A 154 -18.68 1.25 -5.43
N VAL A 155 -19.49 0.89 -6.42
CA VAL A 155 -19.57 -0.47 -6.94
C VAL A 155 -18.38 -0.73 -7.86
N GLY A 156 -17.79 -1.92 -7.78
CA GLY A 156 -16.67 -2.35 -8.61
C GLY A 156 -15.30 -2.21 -7.94
N GLN A 157 -14.25 -2.47 -8.72
CA GLN A 157 -12.86 -2.50 -8.30
C GLN A 157 -11.99 -1.70 -9.27
N THR A 158 -10.81 -1.30 -8.82
CA THR A 158 -9.76 -0.71 -9.66
C THR A 158 -8.40 -1.12 -9.09
N ASP A 159 -7.36 -1.09 -9.90
CA ASP A 159 -6.01 -1.29 -9.38
C ASP A 159 -5.57 -0.10 -8.52
N GLN A 160 -4.92 -0.42 -7.40
CA GLN A 160 -4.25 0.54 -6.51
C GLN A 160 -2.80 0.10 -6.31
N ALA A 161 -1.94 1.06 -6.00
CA ALA A 161 -0.54 0.80 -5.69
C ALA A 161 -0.42 0.07 -4.34
N ILE A 162 0.20 -1.10 -4.33
CA ILE A 162 0.54 -1.84 -3.11
C ILE A 162 2.04 -1.84 -2.81
N GLY A 163 2.86 -1.55 -3.83
CA GLY A 163 4.30 -1.38 -3.74
C GLY A 163 4.78 -0.34 -4.76
N ALA A 164 5.82 0.43 -4.46
CA ALA A 164 6.38 1.39 -5.40
C ALA A 164 7.88 1.67 -5.17
N ALA A 165 8.57 2.09 -6.23
CA ALA A 165 9.97 2.49 -6.19
C ALA A 165 10.31 3.52 -7.27
N GLY A 166 11.25 4.43 -6.95
CA GLY A 166 11.75 5.41 -7.92
C GLY A 166 10.69 6.42 -8.38
N LEU A 167 9.69 6.71 -7.55
CA LEU A 167 8.52 7.49 -7.93
C LEU A 167 7.98 8.32 -6.76
N GLN A 168 7.61 9.57 -7.03
CA GLN A 168 6.78 10.37 -6.13
C GLN A 168 5.33 9.87 -6.17
N LEU A 169 4.79 9.47 -5.01
CA LEU A 169 3.50 8.79 -4.95
C LEU A 169 2.31 9.72 -4.80
N THR A 170 2.52 10.88 -4.17
CA THR A 170 1.48 11.91 -3.99
C THR A 170 1.96 13.24 -4.56
N ASP A 171 1.05 13.98 -5.16
CA ASP A 171 1.26 15.37 -5.55
C ASP A 171 0.54 16.27 -4.54
N ASP A 172 1.31 16.80 -3.59
CA ASP A 172 0.81 17.68 -2.54
C ASP A 172 0.78 19.12 -3.02
N LEU A 173 -0.40 19.56 -3.45
CA LEU A 173 -0.63 20.90 -3.94
C LEU A 173 -1.05 21.86 -2.82
N ARG A 174 -1.03 21.44 -1.56
CA ARG A 174 -1.35 22.33 -0.43
C ARG A 174 -0.33 23.48 -0.37
N GLY A 175 -0.85 24.69 -0.29
CA GLY A 175 -0.03 25.91 -0.34
C GLY A 175 0.32 26.39 -1.76
N ALA A 176 0.03 25.61 -2.81
CA ALA A 176 0.07 26.10 -4.18
C ALA A 176 -1.17 26.94 -4.51
N ASN A 177 -1.12 27.69 -5.61
CA ASN A 177 -2.27 28.45 -6.12
C ASN A 177 -2.98 27.67 -7.25
N ASP A 178 -4.30 27.73 -7.26
CA ASP A 178 -5.11 27.28 -8.40
C ASP A 178 -4.92 28.19 -9.62
N ALA A 179 -5.55 27.83 -10.74
CA ALA A 179 -5.48 28.60 -11.99
C ALA A 179 -6.03 30.04 -11.87
N ASN A 180 -6.77 30.35 -10.80
CA ASN A 180 -7.32 31.68 -10.51
C ASN A 180 -6.54 32.41 -9.40
N GLY A 181 -5.39 31.88 -8.98
CA GLY A 181 -4.53 32.46 -7.94
C GLY A 181 -4.98 32.20 -6.51
N ARG A 182 -5.93 31.29 -6.27
CA ARG A 182 -6.43 30.98 -4.92
C ARG A 182 -5.60 29.86 -4.28
N PRO A 183 -5.24 29.96 -2.99
CA PRO A 183 -4.47 28.91 -2.33
C PRO A 183 -5.27 27.62 -2.22
N LEU A 184 -4.62 26.50 -2.51
CA LEU A 184 -5.13 25.15 -2.31
C LEU A 184 -4.83 24.70 -0.87
N HIS A 185 -5.86 24.23 -0.15
CA HIS A 185 -5.74 23.88 1.28
C HIS A 185 -5.79 22.38 1.57
N VAL A 186 -6.33 21.56 0.66
CA VAL A 186 -6.62 20.12 0.91
C VAL A 186 -6.14 19.22 -0.25
N THR A 187 -5.68 19.80 -1.36
CA THR A 187 -5.44 19.05 -2.58
C THR A 187 -4.14 18.26 -2.51
N GLN A 188 -4.25 16.96 -2.24
CA GLN A 188 -3.17 15.99 -2.39
C GLN A 188 -3.67 14.85 -3.28
N ALA A 189 -3.14 14.74 -4.48
CA ALA A 189 -3.50 13.67 -5.41
C ALA A 189 -2.62 12.44 -5.16
N VAL A 190 -3.20 11.24 -5.21
CA VAL A 190 -2.43 9.98 -5.14
C VAL A 190 -2.08 9.55 -6.57
N ILE A 191 -1.01 10.13 -7.10
CA ILE A 191 -0.57 9.91 -8.48
C ILE A 191 -0.31 8.43 -8.76
N ALA A 192 0.22 7.69 -7.80
CA ALA A 192 0.47 6.26 -7.95
C ALA A 192 -0.83 5.47 -8.24
N ASP A 193 -1.95 5.81 -7.60
CA ASP A 193 -3.24 5.15 -7.82
C ASP A 193 -3.91 5.61 -9.12
N GLU A 194 -3.72 6.86 -9.55
CA GLU A 194 -4.18 7.32 -10.87
C GLU A 194 -3.46 6.59 -12.00
N ILE A 195 -2.14 6.41 -11.87
CA ILE A 195 -1.33 5.62 -12.79
C ILE A 195 -1.76 4.14 -12.77
N ALA A 196 -1.96 3.56 -11.58
CA ALA A 196 -2.43 2.19 -11.43
C ALA A 196 -3.77 1.97 -12.15
N GLY A 197 -4.73 2.88 -11.95
CA GLY A 197 -6.02 2.85 -12.62
C GLY A 197 -5.92 2.99 -14.14
N ALA A 198 -5.05 3.86 -14.65
CA ALA A 198 -4.83 4.02 -16.09
C ALA A 198 -4.19 2.76 -16.72
N ALA A 199 -3.19 2.18 -16.04
CA ALA A 199 -2.55 0.95 -16.46
C ALA A 199 -3.50 -0.25 -16.42
N ASP A 200 -4.47 -0.27 -15.51
CA ASP A 200 -5.49 -1.33 -15.45
C ASP A 200 -6.33 -1.41 -16.73
N LEU A 201 -6.57 -0.27 -17.41
CA LEU A 201 -7.34 -0.23 -18.65
C LEU A 201 -6.65 -0.97 -19.81
N VAL A 202 -5.31 -0.98 -19.83
CA VAL A 202 -4.51 -1.61 -20.89
C VAL A 202 -4.01 -3.00 -20.51
N LYS A 203 -3.82 -3.26 -19.21
CA LYS A 203 -3.63 -4.62 -18.72
C LYS A 203 -4.92 -5.39 -18.90
N GLY A 204 -6.05 -4.94 -18.35
CA GLY A 204 -7.30 -5.71 -18.32
C GLY A 204 -7.19 -6.97 -17.45
N LYS A 205 -8.32 -7.61 -17.16
CA LYS A 205 -8.36 -8.75 -16.20
C LYS A 205 -8.19 -10.12 -16.85
N THR A 206 -8.31 -10.21 -18.18
CA THR A 206 -8.40 -11.47 -18.94
C THR A 206 -7.43 -11.57 -20.12
N THR A 207 -6.57 -10.57 -20.30
CA THR A 207 -5.67 -10.45 -21.48
C THR A 207 -4.33 -11.15 -21.29
N ASN A 208 -4.05 -11.64 -20.08
CA ASN A 208 -2.75 -12.15 -19.68
C ASN A 208 -1.59 -11.14 -19.86
N ILE A 209 -1.86 -9.85 -19.62
CA ILE A 209 -0.86 -8.77 -19.65
C ILE A 209 -0.54 -8.33 -18.22
N PRO A 210 0.56 -8.78 -17.60
CA PRO A 210 0.86 -8.48 -16.21
C PRO A 210 1.59 -7.14 -16.01
N VAL A 211 2.13 -6.56 -17.08
CA VAL A 211 2.91 -5.32 -17.05
C VAL A 211 2.38 -4.33 -18.06
N ALA A 212 2.34 -3.06 -17.68
CA ALA A 212 2.09 -1.94 -18.58
C ALA A 212 3.18 -0.87 -18.42
N VAL A 213 3.36 -0.07 -19.47
CA VAL A 213 4.19 1.13 -19.43
C VAL A 213 3.29 2.35 -19.49
N VAL A 214 3.57 3.34 -18.65
CA VAL A 214 2.92 4.65 -18.65
C VAL A 214 3.97 5.72 -18.92
N ARG A 215 3.74 6.53 -19.96
CA ARG A 215 4.64 7.59 -20.43
C ARG A 215 4.00 8.97 -20.34
N GLY A 216 4.83 9.99 -20.14
CA GLY A 216 4.42 11.40 -20.04
C GLY A 216 4.43 11.95 -18.62
N LEU A 217 4.82 11.13 -17.65
CA LEU A 217 4.83 11.44 -16.22
C LEU A 217 6.23 11.40 -15.58
N GLY A 218 7.28 11.51 -16.41
CA GLY A 218 8.69 11.41 -15.95
C GLY A 218 9.09 12.45 -14.89
N HIS A 219 8.36 13.57 -14.78
CA HIS A 219 8.57 14.56 -13.72
C HIS A 219 8.20 14.05 -12.31
N PHE A 220 7.53 12.90 -12.20
CA PHE A 220 7.31 12.20 -10.92
C PHE A 220 8.37 11.14 -10.63
N VAL A 221 9.25 10.78 -11.57
CA VAL A 221 10.32 9.80 -11.33
C VAL A 221 11.36 10.40 -10.37
N ARG A 222 11.78 9.60 -9.39
CA ARG A 222 12.68 9.98 -8.29
C ARG A 222 13.77 8.92 -8.13
N ASP A 223 14.69 9.15 -7.20
CA ASP A 223 15.67 8.16 -6.78
C ASP A 223 15.04 6.98 -6.03
N LEU A 224 15.76 5.87 -5.92
CA LEU A 224 15.26 4.61 -5.34
C LEU A 224 15.07 4.66 -3.82
N ASP A 225 15.55 5.70 -3.15
CA ASP A 225 15.34 5.99 -1.73
C ASP A 225 14.00 6.70 -1.45
N ALA A 226 13.27 7.10 -2.50
CA ALA A 226 11.93 7.65 -2.37
C ALA A 226 10.99 6.68 -1.61
N PRO A 227 10.07 7.19 -0.77
CA PRO A 227 9.16 6.34 -0.01
C PRO A 227 8.27 5.47 -0.90
N GLY A 228 8.00 4.24 -0.44
CA GLY A 228 7.14 3.28 -1.13
C GLY A 228 5.64 3.45 -0.80
N ALA A 229 4.82 2.64 -1.46
CA ALA A 229 3.35 2.67 -1.41
C ALA A 229 2.79 2.45 -0.01
N ARG A 230 3.55 1.86 0.91
CA ARG A 230 3.16 1.75 2.32
C ARG A 230 2.84 3.11 2.95
N THR A 231 3.45 4.20 2.47
CA THR A 231 3.17 5.56 2.94
C THR A 231 1.80 6.10 2.53
N LEU A 232 1.12 5.46 1.57
CA LEU A 232 -0.22 5.85 1.13
C LEU A 232 -1.32 5.35 2.08
N THR A 233 -1.04 4.31 2.85
CA THR A 233 -2.04 3.75 3.74
C THR A 233 -2.19 4.60 4.99
N ARG A 234 -3.43 5.05 5.24
CA ARG A 234 -3.82 5.75 6.46
C ARG A 234 -4.42 4.78 7.47
N THR A 235 -3.56 3.94 8.05
CA THR A 235 -3.89 3.13 9.24
C THR A 235 -3.22 3.75 10.47
N GLY A 236 -3.87 3.68 11.64
CA GLY A 236 -3.35 4.27 12.89
C GLY A 236 -4.32 5.25 13.54
N ASP A 237 -3.78 6.31 14.13
CA ASP A 237 -4.56 7.28 14.90
C ASP A 237 -5.43 8.18 14.02
N ASP A 238 -5.01 8.41 12.77
CA ASP A 238 -5.77 9.17 11.77
C ASP A 238 -6.79 8.31 10.99
N ASP A 239 -6.92 7.02 11.32
CA ASP A 239 -7.89 6.12 10.68
C ASP A 239 -9.30 6.37 11.21
N MET A 240 -10.02 7.26 10.52
CA MET A 240 -11.43 7.56 10.79
C MET A 240 -12.39 6.39 10.49
N PHE A 241 -11.93 5.33 9.81
CA PHE A 241 -12.73 4.19 9.37
C PHE A 241 -12.26 2.88 10.01
N ARG A 242 -11.68 2.97 11.21
CA ARG A 242 -11.05 1.85 11.93
C ARG A 242 -11.96 0.64 12.11
N PHE A 243 -13.27 0.81 12.18
CA PHE A 243 -14.20 -0.31 12.26
C PHE A 243 -15.40 -0.06 11.35
N GLY A 244 -15.90 -1.14 10.74
CA GLY A 244 -17.22 -1.16 10.13
C GLY A 244 -18.30 -0.90 11.19
N SER A 245 -19.46 -0.40 10.76
CA SER A 245 -20.49 0.07 11.69
C SER A 245 -21.02 -1.02 12.63
N ALA A 246 -21.14 -2.27 12.16
CA ALA A 246 -21.57 -3.40 12.98
C ALA A 246 -20.51 -3.77 14.03
N GLU A 247 -19.25 -3.74 13.63
CA GLU A 247 -18.09 -4.01 14.47
C GLU A 247 -17.95 -2.94 15.57
N ALA A 248 -18.04 -1.66 15.20
CA ALA A 248 -18.03 -0.54 16.12
C ALA A 248 -19.17 -0.62 17.14
N TYR A 249 -20.39 -0.89 16.69
CA TYR A 249 -21.55 -1.04 17.57
C TYR A 249 -21.36 -2.19 18.57
N ARG A 250 -20.95 -3.36 18.08
CA ARG A 250 -20.70 -4.54 18.93
C ARG A 250 -19.65 -4.26 19.99
N LEU A 251 -18.52 -3.64 19.61
CA LEU A 251 -17.45 -3.29 20.55
C LEU A 251 -17.92 -2.30 21.61
N GLY A 252 -18.63 -1.24 21.21
CA GLY A 252 -19.20 -0.27 22.14
C GLY A 252 -20.21 -0.89 23.10
N TYR A 253 -21.10 -1.75 22.60
CA TYR A 253 -22.08 -2.45 23.43
C TYR A 253 -21.42 -3.39 24.46
N GLN A 254 -20.39 -4.14 24.03
CA GLN A 254 -19.64 -5.02 24.93
C GLN A 254 -18.88 -4.24 26.01
N ALA A 255 -18.28 -3.11 25.66
CA ALA A 255 -17.60 -2.24 26.62
C ALA A 255 -18.58 -1.71 27.69
N ALA A 256 -19.76 -1.24 27.28
CA ALA A 256 -20.78 -0.74 28.20
C ALA A 256 -21.29 -1.83 29.16
N LEU A 257 -21.50 -3.07 28.69
CA LEU A 257 -21.88 -4.19 29.55
C LEU A 257 -20.77 -4.55 30.56
N ALA A 258 -19.51 -4.48 30.16
CA ALA A 258 -18.38 -4.75 31.04
C ALA A 258 -18.28 -3.70 32.17
N GLU A 259 -18.54 -2.42 31.85
CA GLU A 259 -18.57 -1.35 32.85
C GLU A 259 -19.71 -1.54 33.87
N GLN A 260 -20.90 -1.94 33.43
CA GLN A 260 -22.03 -2.21 34.33
C GLN A 260 -21.79 -3.38 35.28
N ASN A 261 -21.07 -4.41 34.82
CA ASN A 261 -20.73 -5.59 35.60
C ASN A 261 -19.47 -5.42 36.47
N THR A 262 -18.81 -4.26 36.40
CA THR A 262 -17.65 -3.96 37.24
C THR A 262 -18.14 -3.50 38.63
N PRO A 263 -17.82 -4.21 39.72
CA PRO A 263 -18.23 -3.79 41.05
C PRO A 263 -17.67 -2.39 41.37
N PRO A 264 -18.44 -1.53 42.06
CA PRO A 264 -18.02 -0.17 42.32
C PRO A 264 -16.66 -0.17 43.01
N ARG A 265 -15.71 0.62 42.49
CA ARG A 265 -14.42 0.82 43.15
C ARG A 265 -14.68 1.21 44.60
N PRO A 266 -14.01 0.58 45.58
CA PRO A 266 -14.22 0.91 46.99
C PRO A 266 -14.00 2.41 47.15
N ARG A 267 -15.05 3.11 47.63
CA ARG A 267 -14.95 4.53 47.97
C ARG A 267 -13.81 4.65 48.98
N ARG A 268 -12.71 5.29 48.59
CA ARG A 268 -11.72 5.78 49.56
C ARG A 268 -12.49 6.64 50.54
N ARG A 269 -12.69 6.15 51.76
CA ARG A 269 -13.29 6.95 52.84
C ARG A 269 -12.42 8.19 53.01
N ALA A 270 -12.96 9.36 52.69
CA ALA A 270 -12.43 10.60 53.19
C ALA A 270 -12.59 10.55 54.72
N GLY A 271 -11.52 10.29 55.46
CA GLY A 271 -11.62 10.13 56.91
C GLY A 271 -10.43 9.44 57.58
N SER A 272 -9.24 9.98 57.42
CA SER A 272 -8.28 10.23 58.52
C SER A 272 -7.15 11.04 57.92
N ALA A 273 -7.14 12.33 58.24
CA ALA A 273 -5.91 13.11 58.18
C ALA A 273 -4.99 12.52 59.25
N GLU A 274 -3.96 11.80 58.84
CA GLU A 274 -2.74 11.70 59.64
C GLU A 274 -1.80 12.84 59.21
N PRO A 275 -1.06 13.46 60.14
CA PRO A 275 -0.32 14.68 59.86
C PRO A 275 0.89 14.38 58.97
N ASP A 276 1.23 15.36 58.13
CA ASP A 276 2.48 15.43 57.37
C ASP A 276 3.69 15.13 58.26
N ALA A 277 4.29 13.96 58.08
CA ALA A 277 5.68 13.72 58.43
C ALA A 277 6.52 13.98 57.19
N ALA A 278 7.10 15.18 57.14
CA ALA A 278 8.11 15.55 56.17
C ALA A 278 9.26 14.52 56.15
N ALA A 279 9.45 13.87 55.02
CA ALA A 279 10.70 13.19 54.70
C ALA A 279 11.14 13.63 53.30
N SER A 280 12.13 14.52 53.32
CA SER A 280 12.92 14.96 52.18
C SER A 280 13.35 13.80 51.29
N GLN A 281 13.10 13.91 49.99
CA GLN A 281 13.97 13.33 48.97
C GLN A 281 13.83 14.15 47.68
N SER A 282 14.88 14.90 47.38
CA SER A 282 15.05 15.75 46.22
C SER A 282 14.94 14.96 44.90
N PRO A 283 14.34 15.51 43.84
CA PRO A 283 14.39 14.89 42.52
C PRO A 283 15.79 15.02 41.91
N PRO A 284 16.25 14.03 41.11
CA PRO A 284 17.53 14.14 40.43
C PRO A 284 17.49 15.24 39.38
N LYS A 285 18.56 16.02 39.31
CA LYS A 285 18.79 17.10 38.35
C LYS A 285 18.64 16.57 36.91
N ALA A 286 17.78 17.20 36.13
CA ALA A 286 17.83 17.12 34.68
C ALA A 286 19.12 17.80 34.19
N GLU A 287 20.04 17.03 33.62
CA GLU A 287 21.17 17.58 32.88
C GLU A 287 20.66 18.22 31.59
N ASN A 288 20.70 19.54 31.60
CA ASN A 288 20.49 20.40 30.45
C ASN A 288 21.77 20.35 29.60
N ARG A 289 21.81 19.53 28.55
CA ARG A 289 22.85 19.65 27.51
C ARG A 289 22.37 20.64 26.45
N SER A 290 22.70 21.90 26.70
CA SER A 290 22.88 22.90 25.64
C SER A 290 24.11 22.53 24.80
N SER A 291 23.92 22.26 23.52
CA SER A 291 24.98 22.45 22.53
C SER A 291 24.44 23.29 21.39
N SER A 292 24.94 24.52 21.39
CA SER A 292 24.93 25.51 20.32
C SER A 292 25.19 24.93 18.93
N HIS A 293 24.41 25.36 17.94
CA HIS A 293 24.95 25.72 16.64
C HIS A 293 24.17 26.92 16.06
N LYS A 294 24.84 28.08 16.06
CA LYS A 294 24.61 29.18 15.13
C LYS A 294 24.78 28.56 13.72
N GLY A 295 23.89 28.76 12.76
CA GLY A 295 23.62 30.06 12.16
C GLY A 295 24.80 30.47 11.28
N ASN A 296 24.76 30.12 10.00
CA ASN A 296 25.25 31.03 8.97
C ASN A 296 24.50 30.84 7.66
N ALA A 297 24.06 31.97 7.12
CA ALA A 297 23.42 32.12 5.84
C ALA A 297 24.45 32.15 4.71
N LEU A 298 24.08 31.58 3.56
CA LEU A 298 24.13 32.15 2.21
C LEU A 298 23.40 31.19 1.25
#